data_AF-A0A4R6KXU1-F1
#
_entry.id   AF-A0A4R6KXU1-F1
#
_cell.length_a   1.000
_cell.length_b   1.000
_cell.length_c   1.000
_cell.angle_alpha   90.00
_cell.angle_beta   90.00
_cell.angle_gamma   90.00
#
_symmetry.space_group_name_H-M   'P 1'
#
loop_
_entity.id
_entity.type
_entity.pdbx_description
1 polymer ?
#
loop_
_entity_poly.entity_id
_entity_poly.type
_entity_poly.pdbx_seq_one_letter_code
_entity_poly.pdbx_strand_id
1 'polypeptide(L)'
;MFPQHGPGRKHLRKIELTDWQREIVAKYPEQLLRGLFHSDGCRFVNWASKPGRDKRYYYVRYLFSNKSDDIRNILTDALDLLGIAWRRPRWDHIAVSRKDAVGVLDGFVGPKS
;
A
#
# COMPACT_ATOMS: atom_id res chain seq x y z
N MET A 1 23.38 -13.49 -15.53
CA MET A 1 22.62 -14.18 -14.46
C MET A 1 21.44 -13.30 -14.08
N PHE A 2 20.20 -13.79 -14.16
CA PHE A 2 19.04 -12.95 -13.82
C PHE A 2 18.84 -12.81 -12.30
N PRO A 3 18.31 -11.66 -11.82
CA PRO A 3 18.13 -11.40 -10.38
C PRO A 3 17.31 -12.47 -9.64
N GLN A 4 16.42 -13.21 -10.32
CA GLN A 4 15.62 -14.27 -9.67
C GLN A 4 16.46 -15.42 -9.11
N HIS A 5 17.68 -15.67 -9.59
CA HIS A 5 18.50 -16.84 -9.23
C HIS A 5 19.46 -16.64 -8.05
N GLY A 6 19.38 -15.52 -7.33
CA GLY A 6 20.19 -15.32 -6.10
C GLY A 6 19.85 -16.32 -4.98
N PRO A 7 20.78 -16.64 -4.07
CA PRO A 7 20.50 -17.51 -2.94
C PRO A 7 19.42 -16.93 -1.99
N GLY A 8 18.75 -17.80 -1.23
CA GLY A 8 17.77 -17.42 -0.21
C GLY A 8 16.35 -17.14 -0.73
N ARG A 9 15.42 -16.89 0.22
CA ARG A 9 14.01 -16.59 -0.12
C ARG A 9 13.92 -15.20 -0.75
N LYS A 10 13.19 -15.07 -1.86
CA LYS A 10 13.03 -13.81 -2.62
C LYS A 10 12.65 -12.61 -1.74
N HIS A 11 11.79 -12.78 -0.73
CA HIS A 11 11.32 -11.71 0.14
C HIS A 11 12.32 -11.27 1.23
N LEU A 12 13.45 -11.97 1.37
CA LEU A 12 14.54 -11.58 2.27
C LEU A 12 15.65 -10.81 1.53
N ARG A 13 15.52 -10.66 0.21
CA ARG A 13 16.48 -9.88 -0.58
C ARG A 13 16.16 -8.40 -0.39
N LYS A 14 17.21 -7.61 -0.20
CA LYS A 14 17.12 -6.16 -0.03
C LYS A 14 16.54 -5.51 -1.28
N ILE A 15 15.53 -4.67 -1.12
CA ILE A 15 14.91 -3.88 -2.19
C ILE A 15 14.97 -2.42 -1.77
N GLU A 16 15.90 -1.66 -2.34
CA GLU A 16 16.04 -0.25 -2.04
C GLU A 16 15.94 0.57 -3.31
N LEU A 17 15.33 1.75 -3.18
CA LEU A 17 15.38 2.75 -4.22
C LEU A 17 16.79 3.35 -4.24
N THR A 18 17.43 3.27 -5.40
CA THR A 18 18.65 4.04 -5.72
C THR A 18 18.32 5.53 -5.86
N ASP A 19 19.32 6.40 -5.81
CA ASP A 19 19.11 7.85 -5.68
C ASP A 19 18.21 8.43 -6.78
N TRP A 20 18.45 8.07 -8.05
CA TRP A 20 17.60 8.52 -9.16
C TRP A 20 16.15 8.02 -9.04
N GLN A 21 15.92 6.83 -8.46
CA GLN A 21 14.58 6.31 -8.23
C GLN A 21 13.88 7.10 -7.12
N ARG A 22 14.62 7.48 -6.06
CA ARG A 22 14.08 8.31 -4.97
C ARG A 22 13.62 9.66 -5.49
N GLU A 23 14.39 10.29 -6.35
CA GLU A 23 14.02 11.56 -6.98
C GLU A 23 12.72 11.45 -7.80
N ILE A 24 12.58 10.39 -8.60
CA ILE A 24 11.36 10.16 -9.38
C ILE A 24 10.16 9.88 -8.48
N VAL A 25 10.34 9.04 -7.45
CA VAL A 25 9.26 8.69 -6.50
C VAL A 25 8.83 9.91 -5.70
N ALA A 26 9.76 10.77 -5.27
CA ALA A 26 9.44 12.01 -4.59
C ALA A 26 8.66 12.98 -5.50
N LYS A 27 8.94 12.98 -6.80
CA LYS A 27 8.25 13.83 -7.78
C LYS A 27 6.88 13.29 -8.19
N TYR A 28 6.70 11.97 -8.21
CA TYR A 28 5.50 11.29 -8.70
C TYR A 28 5.04 10.15 -7.78
N PRO A 29 4.80 10.40 -6.47
CA PRO A 29 4.43 9.35 -5.52
C PRO A 29 3.11 8.67 -5.89
N GLU A 30 2.16 9.37 -6.52
CA GLU A 30 0.87 8.84 -6.95
C GLU A 30 1.02 7.70 -7.95
N GLN A 31 1.98 7.82 -8.88
CA GLN A 31 2.24 6.82 -9.91
C GLN A 31 2.83 5.55 -9.31
N LEU A 32 3.73 5.70 -8.34
CA LEU A 32 4.26 4.57 -7.58
C LEU A 32 3.13 3.86 -6.80
N LEU A 33 2.32 4.62 -6.06
CA LEU A 33 1.20 4.07 -5.27
C LEU A 33 0.19 3.34 -6.16
N ARG A 34 -0.17 3.90 -7.32
CA ARG A 34 -1.02 3.23 -8.31
C ARG A 34 -0.42 1.89 -8.71
N GLY A 35 0.87 1.85 -9.05
CA GLY A 35 1.58 0.62 -9.42
C GLY A 35 1.55 -0.43 -8.30
N LEU A 36 1.87 -0.04 -7.07
CA LEU A 36 1.91 -0.93 -5.91
C LEU A 36 0.53 -1.47 -5.54
N PHE A 37 -0.51 -0.62 -5.52
CA PHE A 37 -1.87 -1.09 -5.27
C PHE A 37 -2.40 -1.97 -6.41
N HIS A 38 -1.96 -1.74 -7.65
CA HIS A 38 -2.27 -2.63 -8.76
C HIS A 38 -1.53 -3.97 -8.68
N SER A 39 -0.30 -4.03 -8.18
CA SER A 39 0.42 -5.30 -8.10
C SER A 39 -0.10 -6.17 -6.94
N ASP A 40 -0.02 -5.66 -5.72
CA ASP A 40 -0.21 -6.45 -4.48
C ASP A 40 -1.30 -5.84 -3.56
N GLY A 41 -2.12 -4.94 -4.10
CA GLY A 41 -3.21 -4.30 -3.39
C GLY A 41 -4.60 -4.73 -3.85
N CYS A 42 -5.59 -4.36 -3.03
CA CYS A 42 -7.00 -4.44 -3.37
C CYS A 42 -7.79 -3.29 -2.76
N ARG A 43 -8.90 -2.95 -3.41
CA ARG A 43 -9.90 -1.99 -2.95
C ARG A 43 -11.23 -2.71 -2.77
N PHE A 44 -11.82 -2.67 -1.58
CA PHE A 44 -13.07 -3.37 -1.29
C PHE A 44 -13.90 -2.66 -0.23
N VAL A 45 -15.18 -3.02 -0.15
CA VAL A 45 -16.05 -2.59 0.95
C VAL A 45 -15.80 -3.51 2.14
N ASN A 46 -15.29 -2.96 3.22
CA ASN A 46 -15.16 -3.65 4.50
C ASN A 46 -16.34 -3.29 5.42
N TRP A 47 -16.55 -4.09 6.45
CA TRP A 47 -17.52 -3.78 7.50
C TRP A 47 -16.91 -3.94 8.89
N ALA A 48 -17.44 -3.20 9.85
CA ALA A 48 -17.09 -3.33 11.26
C ALA A 48 -18.33 -3.17 12.13
N SER A 49 -18.33 -3.79 13.30
CA SER A 49 -19.31 -3.59 14.37
C SER A 49 -18.58 -3.03 15.59
N LYS A 50 -19.30 -2.26 16.41
CA LYS A 50 -18.80 -1.86 17.74
C LYS A 50 -19.32 -2.88 18.76
N PRO A 51 -18.49 -3.32 19.73
CA PRO A 51 -18.97 -4.17 20.82
C PRO A 51 -20.20 -3.53 21.50
N GLY A 52 -21.24 -4.32 21.72
CA GLY A 52 -22.51 -3.82 22.29
C GLY A 52 -23.41 -3.03 21.34
N ARG A 53 -23.14 -3.02 20.03
CA ARG A 53 -24.07 -2.50 19.01
C ARG A 53 -24.34 -3.53 17.91
N ASP A 54 -25.61 -3.80 17.62
CA ASP A 54 -26.03 -4.66 16.50
C ASP A 54 -25.85 -4.02 15.11
N LYS A 55 -25.47 -2.74 15.06
CA LYS A 55 -25.29 -2.03 13.79
C LYS A 55 -23.92 -2.32 13.17
N ARG A 56 -23.92 -2.82 11.94
CA ARG A 56 -22.74 -2.89 11.06
C ARG A 56 -22.53 -1.56 10.34
N TYR A 57 -21.27 -1.15 10.23
CA TYR A 57 -20.84 0.02 9.48
C TYR A 57 -19.99 -0.44 8.30
N TYR A 58 -20.35 0.00 7.10
CA TYR A 58 -19.65 -0.32 5.87
C TYR A 58 -18.77 0.85 5.45
N TYR A 59 -17.56 0.56 4.98
CA TYR A 59 -16.60 1.56 4.52
C TYR A 59 -15.70 0.99 3.43
N VAL A 60 -15.29 1.84 2.50
CA VAL A 60 -14.30 1.46 1.48
C VAL A 60 -12.91 1.44 2.12
N ARG A 61 -12.09 0.49 1.69
CA ARG A 61 -10.73 0.31 2.17
C ARG A 61 -9.79 -0.10 1.04
N TYR A 62 -8.59 0.48 1.04
CA TYR A 62 -7.44 -0.10 0.36
C TYR A 62 -6.64 -0.98 1.33
N LEU A 63 -6.22 -2.14 0.85
CA LEU A 63 -5.35 -3.07 1.56
C LEU A 63 -4.21 -3.48 0.63
N PHE A 64 -2.99 -3.41 1.13
CA PHE A 64 -1.78 -3.89 0.46
C PHE A 64 -1.20 -5.04 1.28
N SER A 65 -0.82 -6.14 0.63
CA SER A 65 -0.29 -7.34 1.27
C SER A 65 1.02 -7.76 0.61
N ASN A 66 2.13 -7.65 1.33
CA ASN A 66 3.45 -8.05 0.82
C ASN A 66 4.32 -8.54 1.98
N LYS A 67 5.17 -9.56 1.75
CA LYS A 67 6.07 -10.12 2.77
C LYS A 67 7.39 -9.35 2.93
N SER A 68 7.85 -8.65 1.90
CA SER A 68 9.05 -7.81 1.99
C SER A 68 8.76 -6.57 2.85
N ASP A 69 9.57 -6.33 3.88
CA ASP A 69 9.44 -5.10 4.66
C ASP A 69 9.86 -3.88 3.87
N ASP A 70 10.92 -4.00 3.05
CA ASP A 70 11.38 -2.92 2.19
C ASP A 70 10.28 -2.42 1.23
N ILE A 71 9.55 -3.32 0.57
CA ILE A 71 8.43 -2.91 -0.31
C ILE A 71 7.32 -2.23 0.48
N ARG A 72 7.02 -2.71 1.70
CA ARG A 72 6.03 -2.07 2.56
C ARG A 72 6.49 -0.68 3.00
N ASN A 73 7.78 -0.50 3.27
CA ASN A 73 8.34 0.79 3.67
C ASN A 73 8.33 1.78 2.49
N ILE A 74 8.68 1.33 1.28
CA ILE A 74 8.53 2.13 0.05
C ILE A 74 7.07 2.59 -0.16
N LEU A 75 6.09 1.71 0.07
CA LEU A 75 4.68 2.09 0.01
C LEU A 75 4.34 3.14 1.08
N THR A 76 4.73 2.92 2.34
CA THR A 76 4.36 3.83 3.42
C THR A 76 5.03 5.19 3.30
N ASP A 77 6.28 5.24 2.85
CA ASP A 77 6.98 6.50 2.58
C ASP A 77 6.24 7.32 1.52
N ALA A 78 5.78 6.67 0.44
CA ALA A 78 4.99 7.33 -0.59
C ALA A 78 3.59 7.78 -0.11
N LEU A 79 2.95 7.01 0.79
CA LEU A 79 1.71 7.44 1.45
C LEU A 79 1.95 8.65 2.36
N ASP A 80 3.06 8.66 3.09
CA ASP A 80 3.43 9.73 4.03
C ASP A 80 3.78 11.03 3.29
N LEU A 81 4.45 10.94 2.14
CA LEU A 81 4.71 12.10 1.25
C LEU A 81 3.41 12.82 0.82
N LEU A 82 2.33 12.07 0.66
CA LEU A 82 1.02 12.60 0.29
C LEU A 82 0.10 12.88 1.51
N GLY A 83 0.59 12.66 2.73
CA GLY A 83 -0.21 12.81 3.96
C GLY A 83 -1.37 11.81 4.08
N ILE A 84 -1.32 10.69 3.36
CA ILE A 84 -2.39 9.69 3.32
C ILE A 84 -2.29 8.78 4.54
N ALA A 85 -3.23 8.95 5.47
CA ALA A 85 -3.23 8.17 6.72
C ALA A 85 -3.43 6.66 6.49
N TRP A 86 -2.49 5.86 6.99
CA TRP A 86 -2.52 4.40 6.91
C TRP A 86 -2.37 3.72 8.28
N ARG A 87 -2.62 2.42 8.32
CA ARG A 87 -2.45 1.54 9.50
C ARG A 87 -1.84 0.21 9.09
N ARG A 88 -1.13 -0.44 10.03
CA ARG A 88 -0.57 -1.78 9.88
C ARG A 88 -1.35 -2.78 10.76
N PRO A 89 -2.49 -3.34 10.28
CA PRO A 89 -3.31 -4.26 11.07
C PRO A 89 -2.64 -5.63 11.29
N ARG A 90 -1.68 -5.98 10.44
CA ARG A 90 -0.87 -7.19 10.52
C ARG A 90 0.52 -6.86 10.00
N TRP A 91 1.53 -7.62 10.41
CA TRP A 91 2.94 -7.33 10.10
C TRP A 91 3.24 -7.22 8.59
N ASP A 92 2.48 -7.93 7.75
CA ASP A 92 2.59 -8.00 6.29
C ASP A 92 1.51 -7.19 5.53
N HIS A 93 0.70 -6.40 6.24
CA HIS A 93 -0.41 -5.66 5.65
C HIS A 93 -0.36 -4.16 5.95
N ILE A 94 -0.61 -3.34 4.93
CA ILE A 94 -0.83 -1.89 5.06
C ILE A 94 -2.25 -1.57 4.61
N ALA A 95 -2.95 -0.73 5.37
CA ALA A 95 -4.36 -0.44 5.18
C ALA A 95 -4.67 1.05 5.21
N VAL A 96 -5.42 1.51 4.22
CA VAL A 96 -5.97 2.87 4.16
C VAL A 96 -7.50 2.76 4.23
N SER A 97 -8.06 3.23 5.34
CA SER A 97 -9.49 3.06 5.66
C SER A 97 -10.20 4.37 6.02
N ARG A 98 -9.47 5.48 6.19
CA ARG A 98 -10.11 6.77 6.44
C ARG A 98 -10.73 7.30 5.15
N LYS A 99 -11.95 7.84 5.23
CA LYS A 99 -12.75 8.20 4.05
C LYS A 99 -12.05 9.24 3.17
N ASP A 100 -11.40 10.23 3.79
CA ASP A 100 -10.57 11.24 3.13
C ASP A 100 -9.36 10.62 2.42
N ALA A 101 -8.59 9.78 3.12
CA ALA A 101 -7.42 9.09 2.58
C ALA A 101 -7.77 8.15 1.42
N VAL A 102 -8.89 7.44 1.52
CA VAL A 102 -9.44 6.61 0.44
C VAL A 102 -9.84 7.47 -0.75
N GLY A 103 -10.47 8.63 -0.52
CA GLY A 103 -10.84 9.57 -1.58
C GLY A 103 -9.63 10.09 -2.36
N VAL A 104 -8.51 10.34 -1.68
CA VAL A 104 -7.24 10.72 -2.33
C VAL A 104 -6.73 9.60 -3.23
N LEU A 105 -6.67 8.35 -2.74
CA LEU A 105 -6.24 7.20 -3.53
C LEU A 105 -7.17 6.92 -4.73
N ASP A 106 -8.49 7.05 -4.53
CA ASP A 106 -9.48 6.87 -5.60
C ASP A 106 -9.22 7.83 -6.78
N GLY A 107 -8.69 9.03 -6.51
CA GLY A 107 -8.39 10.06 -7.51
C GLY A 107 -7.31 9.67 -8.53
N PHE A 108 -6.39 8.75 -8.19
CA PHE A 108 -5.28 8.39 -9.08
C PHE A 108 -5.00 6.88 -9.22
N VAL A 109 -5.41 6.05 -8.25
CA VAL A 109 -5.26 4.59 -8.36
C VAL A 109 -6.32 4.01 -9.28
N GLY A 110 -7.57 4.50 -9.23
CA GLY A 110 -8.65 4.08 -10.13
C GLY A 110 -8.91 2.55 -10.16
N PRO A 111 -9.76 2.08 -11.09
CA PRO A 111 -9.97 0.66 -11.33
C PRO A 111 -8.77 0.03 -12.05
N LYS A 112 -8.49 -1.23 -11.72
CA LYS A 112 -7.48 -2.05 -12.39
C LYS A 112 -7.89 -2.25 -13.85
N SER A 113 -7.08 -1.74 -14.78
CA SER A 113 -7.28 -1.88 -16.22
C SER A 113 -6.66 -3.17 -16.75
#